data_AF-A0A940HL70-F1
#
_entry.id   AF-A0A940HL70-F1
#
_cell.length_a   1.000
_cell.length_b   1.000
_cell.length_c   1.000
_cell.angle_alpha   90.00
_cell.angle_beta   90.00
_cell.angle_gamma   90.00
#
_symmetry.space_group_name_H-M   'P 1'
#
loop_
_entity.id
_entity.type
_entity.pdbx_description
1 polymer ?
#
loop_
_entity_poly.entity_id
_entity_poly.type
_entity_poly.pdbx_seq_one_letter_code
_entity_poly.pdbx_strand_id
1 'polypeptide(L)'
;MMNDILIAGISGSVWAIDKRTGTEVWRTILEKALFSRSSPSDVSVLIDGDLIYAGCNGRVYGLSATTGEILWVNKMKGAGYNEISLAVQGVNTQFISRERVVNN
;
A
#
# COMPACT_ATOMS: atom_id res chain seq x y z
N MET A 1 13.80 -11.42 -10.49
CA MET A 1 14.12 -9.99 -10.30
C MET A 1 12.94 -9.13 -9.82
N MET A 2 11.68 -9.61 -9.78
CA MET A 2 10.64 -9.08 -8.86
C MET A 2 9.94 -10.17 -8.02
N ASN A 3 10.10 -11.45 -8.39
CA ASN A 3 9.42 -12.57 -7.71
C ASN A 3 9.87 -12.82 -6.26
N ASP A 4 10.93 -12.16 -5.80
CA ASP A 4 11.52 -12.33 -4.46
C ASP A 4 11.22 -11.14 -3.52
N ILE A 5 10.39 -10.17 -3.92
CA ILE A 5 9.98 -9.05 -3.07
C ILE A 5 8.52 -9.19 -2.63
N LEU A 6 8.26 -9.01 -1.34
CA LEU A 6 6.94 -8.83 -0.74
C LEU A 6 6.70 -7.33 -0.55
N ILE A 7 5.55 -6.85 -1.02
CA ILE A 7 5.11 -5.47 -0.78
C ILE A 7 4.08 -5.45 0.34
N ALA A 8 4.29 -4.59 1.34
CA ALA A 8 3.38 -4.38 2.45
C ALA A 8 3.01 -2.90 2.59
N GLY A 9 1.71 -2.62 2.66
CA GLY A 9 1.19 -1.32 3.05
C GLY A 9 0.87 -1.31 4.55
N ILE A 10 1.43 -0.37 5.30
CA ILE A 10 1.16 -0.22 6.74
C ILE A 10 1.48 1.19 7.23
N SER A 11 0.63 1.74 8.10
CA SER A 11 0.88 3.00 8.83
C SER A 11 1.36 4.15 7.95
N GLY A 12 0.68 4.38 6.81
CA GLY A 12 1.03 5.44 5.86
C GLY A 12 2.34 5.21 5.08
N SER A 13 2.85 3.98 5.06
CA SER A 13 4.07 3.61 4.36
C SER A 13 3.91 2.35 3.52
N VAL A 14 4.74 2.24 2.49
CA VAL A 14 4.90 1.03 1.66
C VAL A 14 6.30 0.49 1.89
N TRP A 15 6.39 -0.82 2.11
CA TRP A 15 7.64 -1.52 2.36
C TRP A 15 7.86 -2.58 1.29
N ALA A 16 9.10 -2.68 0.82
CA ALA A 16 9.59 -3.85 0.11
C ALA A 16 10.46 -4.70 1.04
N ILE A 17 10.14 -5.97 1.10
CA ILE A 17 10.79 -6.95 1.95
C ILE A 17 11.29 -8.10 1.08
N ASP A 18 12.55 -8.49 1.24
CA ASP A 18 13.07 -9.71 0.62
C ASP A 18 12.32 -10.92 1.19
N LYS A 19 11.64 -11.67 0.34
CA LYS A 19 10.79 -12.82 0.73
C LYS A 19 11.58 -13.97 1.35
N ARG A 20 12.87 -14.07 1.07
CA ARG A 20 13.73 -15.17 1.52
C ARG A 20 14.33 -14.88 2.89
N THR A 21 14.72 -13.62 3.13
CA THR A 21 15.43 -13.23 4.36
C THR A 21 14.55 -12.45 5.33
N GLY A 22 13.46 -11.85 4.86
CA GLY A 22 12.62 -10.93 5.64
C GLY A 22 13.25 -9.54 5.83
N THR A 23 14.37 -9.25 5.18
CA THR A 23 15.04 -7.94 5.32
C THR A 23 14.38 -6.87 4.46
N GLU A 24 14.34 -5.65 4.97
CA GLU A 24 13.90 -4.49 4.21
C GLU A 24 14.83 -4.22 3.02
N VAL A 25 14.23 -4.06 1.83
CA VAL A 25 14.92 -3.65 0.61
C VAL A 25 14.81 -2.13 0.45
N TRP A 26 13.60 -1.61 0.56
CA TRP A 26 13.31 -0.18 0.55
C TRP A 26 12.00 0.10 1.30
N ARG A 27 11.81 1.37 1.65
CA ARG A 27 10.58 1.86 2.27
C ARG A 27 10.26 3.28 1.82
N THR A 28 8.97 3.51 1.57
CA THR A 28 8.44 4.81 1.17
C THR A 28 7.37 5.27 2.13
N ILE A 29 7.55 6.48 2.66
CA ILE A 29 6.55 7.16 3.49
C ILE A 29 5.66 7.98 2.56
N LEU A 30 4.38 7.61 2.45
CA LEU A 30 3.43 8.23 1.51
C LEU A 30 2.96 9.61 1.98
N GLU A 31 2.83 9.78 3.29
CA GLU A 31 2.54 11.06 3.91
C GLU A 31 3.19 11.10 5.30
N LYS A 32 3.94 12.16 5.62
CA LYS A 32 4.22 12.48 7.02
C LYS A 32 2.91 12.99 7.60
N ALA A 33 2.38 12.32 8.62
CA ALA A 33 1.13 12.67 9.28
C ALA A 33 1.17 14.10 9.83
N LEU A 34 0.95 15.10 8.97
CA LEU A 34 0.85 16.50 9.37
C LEU A 34 -0.59 16.84 9.80
N PHE A 35 -1.57 16.03 9.37
CA PHE A 35 -3.00 16.29 9.61
C PHE A 35 -3.82 15.11 10.12
N SER A 36 -3.27 13.89 10.19
CA SER A 36 -4.02 12.77 10.78
C SER A 36 -3.89 12.78 12.30
N ARG A 37 -4.84 13.41 12.96
CA ARG A 37 -5.03 13.33 14.42
C ARG A 37 -5.63 11.98 14.87
N SER A 38 -5.74 11.00 13.97
CA SER A 38 -6.51 9.77 14.19
C SER A 38 -5.83 8.59 13.50
N SER A 39 -5.05 7.82 14.26
CA SER A 39 -4.50 6.51 13.91
C SER A 39 -3.48 6.42 12.74
N PRO A 40 -2.59 5.40 12.77
CA PRO A 40 -1.81 5.04 11.59
C PRO A 40 -2.75 4.78 10.41
N SER A 41 -2.49 5.44 9.28
CA SER A 41 -3.33 5.33 8.09
C SER A 41 -3.19 3.93 7.48
N ASP A 42 -4.33 3.26 7.27
CA ASP A 42 -4.39 2.03 6.49
C ASP A 42 -3.87 2.30 5.07
N VAL A 43 -3.15 1.32 4.53
CA VAL A 43 -2.56 1.42 3.18
C VAL A 43 -2.95 0.20 2.37
N SER A 44 -3.71 0.42 1.30
CA SER A 44 -3.93 -0.61 0.29
C SER A 44 -2.79 -0.58 -0.73
N VAL A 45 -2.38 -1.75 -1.21
CA VAL A 45 -1.33 -1.89 -2.23
C VAL A 45 -1.79 -2.81 -3.35
N LEU A 46 -1.44 -2.46 -4.58
CA LEU A 46 -1.62 -3.27 -5.78
C LEU A 46 -0.37 -3.14 -6.65
N ILE A 47 0.10 -4.24 -7.24
CA ILE A 47 1.27 -4.25 -8.13
C ILE A 47 0.80 -4.57 -9.54
N ASP A 48 1.28 -3.81 -10.53
CA ASP A 48 1.10 -4.09 -11.96
C ASP A 48 2.41 -3.77 -12.70
N GLY A 49 3.11 -4.80 -13.17
CA GLY A 49 4.44 -4.66 -13.76
C GLY A 49 5.43 -3.93 -12.84
N ASP A 50 6.01 -2.84 -13.34
CA ASP A 50 6.99 -2.03 -12.61
C ASP A 50 6.38 -0.92 -11.73
N LEU A 51 5.05 -0.92 -11.59
CA LEU A 51 4.32 0.06 -10.79
C LEU A 51 3.66 -0.57 -9.57
N ILE A 52 3.79 0.11 -8.43
CA ILE A 52 2.99 -0.14 -7.24
C ILE A 52 2.00 1.01 -7.09
N TYR A 53 0.73 0.67 -6.99
CA TYR A 53 -0.34 1.58 -6.61
C TYR A 53 -0.56 1.46 -5.11
N ALA A 54 -0.46 2.57 -4.40
CA ALA A 54 -0.74 2.62 -2.97
C ALA A 54 -1.86 3.62 -2.65
N GLY A 55 -2.89 3.18 -1.96
CA GLY A 55 -3.97 4.01 -1.46
C GLY A 55 -3.74 4.39 0.00
N CYS A 56 -3.73 5.68 0.34
CA CYS A 56 -3.59 6.16 1.71
C CYS A 56 -4.20 7.57 1.86
N ASN A 57 -4.98 7.81 2.94
CA ASN A 57 -5.57 9.11 3.29
C ASN A 57 -6.23 9.85 2.11
N GLY A 58 -7.12 9.19 1.37
CA GLY A 58 -7.80 9.83 0.24
C GLY A 58 -6.89 10.16 -0.93
N ARG A 59 -5.73 9.52 -1.03
CA ARG A 59 -4.79 9.70 -2.14
C ARG A 59 -4.34 8.36 -2.70
N VAL A 60 -4.07 8.35 -4.00
CA VAL A 60 -3.42 7.22 -4.68
C VAL A 60 -2.04 7.67 -5.12
N TYR A 61 -1.05 6.84 -4.84
CA TYR A 61 0.34 7.03 -5.19
C TYR A 61 0.74 5.97 -6.21
N GLY A 62 1.49 6.38 -7.23
CA GLY A 62 2.22 5.45 -8.08
C GLY A 62 3.68 5.44 -7.67
N LEU A 63 4.21 4.28 -7.33
CA LEU A 63 5.59 4.08 -6.92
C LEU A 63 6.29 3.18 -7.93
N SER A 64 7.59 3.43 -8.15
CA SER A 64 8.47 2.48 -8.81
C SER A 64 8.57 1.21 -7.96
N ALA A 65 8.27 0.06 -8.54
CA ALA A 65 8.36 -1.22 -7.84
C ALA A 65 9.81 -1.61 -7.50
N THR A 66 10.78 -1.12 -8.28
CA THR A 66 12.21 -1.39 -8.07
C THR A 66 12.80 -0.54 -6.95
N THR A 67 12.45 0.75 -6.89
CA THR A 67 13.13 1.73 -6.02
C THR A 67 12.25 2.25 -4.88
N GLY A 68 10.94 2.06 -4.96
CA GLY A 68 9.96 2.67 -4.05
C GLY A 68 9.72 4.16 -4.30
N GLU A 69 10.38 4.78 -5.28
CA GLU A 69 10.23 6.21 -5.55
C GLU A 69 8.79 6.56 -5.95
N ILE A 70 8.25 7.62 -5.38
CA ILE A 70 6.93 8.15 -5.78
C ILE A 70 7.07 8.81 -7.15
N LEU A 71 6.45 8.21 -8.16
CA LEU A 71 6.44 8.70 -9.53
C LEU A 71 5.32 9.72 -9.76
N TRP A 72 4.18 9.53 -9.09
CA TRP A 72 3.05 10.46 -9.16
C TRP A 72 2.11 10.32 -7.96
N VAL A 73 1.28 11.34 -7.75
CA VAL A 73 0.25 11.37 -6.70
C VAL A 73 -1.06 11.92 -7.25
N ASN A 74 -2.15 11.18 -7.05
CA ASN A 74 -3.51 11.64 -7.27
C ASN A 74 -4.18 11.93 -5.92
N LYS A 75 -4.71 13.14 -5.75
CA LYS A 75 -5.28 13.62 -4.48
C LYS A 75 -6.74 13.22 -4.24
N MET A 76 -7.38 12.50 -5.18
CA MET A 76 -8.80 12.15 -5.18
C MET A 76 -9.71 13.26 -4.61
N LYS A 77 -9.58 14.48 -5.15
CA LYS A 77 -10.21 15.67 -4.57
C LYS A 77 -11.73 15.45 -4.42
N GLY A 78 -12.23 15.64 -3.20
CA GLY A 78 -13.65 15.48 -2.87
C GLY A 78 -14.09 14.07 -2.49
N ALA A 79 -13.21 13.06 -2.52
CA ALA A 79 -13.55 11.67 -2.18
C ALA A 79 -13.56 11.38 -0.67
N GLY A 80 -13.00 12.26 0.16
CA GLY A 80 -12.81 12.03 1.60
C GLY A 80 -11.55 11.21 1.90
N TYR A 81 -11.50 10.62 3.10
CA TYR A 81 -10.30 9.95 3.65
C TYR A 81 -10.55 8.49 4.05
N ASN A 82 -11.62 7.88 3.53
CA ASN A 82 -11.96 6.49 3.81
C ASN A 82 -10.97 5.52 3.16
N GLU A 83 -11.12 4.22 3.47
CA GLU A 83 -10.36 3.14 2.85
C GLU A 83 -10.43 3.21 1.32
N ILE A 84 -9.29 2.97 0.68
CA ILE A 84 -9.17 2.95 -0.78
C ILE A 84 -9.09 1.50 -1.24
N SER A 85 -10.11 1.04 -1.96
CA SER A 85 -10.05 -0.23 -2.68
C SER A 85 -9.44 -0.01 -4.06
N LEU A 86 -8.48 -0.85 -4.43
CA LEU A 86 -7.77 -0.78 -5.70
C LEU A 86 -8.13 -1.98 -6.57
N ALA A 87 -8.15 -1.77 -7.88
CA ALA A 87 -8.25 -2.83 -8.87
C ALA A 87 -7.56 -2.36 -10.15
N VAL A 88 -6.96 -3.29 -10.88
CA VAL A 88 -6.49 -3.06 -12.25
C VAL A 88 -7.02 -4.19 -13.12
N GLN A 89 -7.25 -3.91 -14.41
CA GLN A 89 -7.79 -4.90 -15.34
C GLN A 89 -6.86 -6.13 -15.39
N GLY A 90 -7.43 -7.32 -15.17
CA GLY A 90 -6.66 -8.58 -15.23
C GLY A 90 -5.96 -8.99 -13.94
N VAL A 91 -6.01 -8.18 -12.87
CA VAL A 91 -5.48 -8.54 -11.54
C VAL A 91 -6.62 -8.59 -10.53
N ASN A 92 -6.82 -9.74 -9.88
CA ASN A 92 -7.77 -9.85 -8.77
C ASN A 92 -7.19 -9.24 -7.50
N THR A 93 -7.93 -8.38 -6.82
CA THR A 93 -7.63 -7.99 -5.43
C THR A 93 -8.28 -8.98 -4.46
N GLN A 94 -7.46 -9.65 -3.64
CA GLN A 94 -7.95 -10.48 -2.54
C GLN A 94 -7.87 -9.69 -1.23
N PHE A 95 -9.04 -9.45 -0.63
CA PHE A 95 -9.14 -9.10 0.78
C PHE A 95 -9.10 -10.40 1.59
N ILE A 96 -8.04 -10.63 2.37
CA ILE A 96 -8.01 -11.70 3.36
C ILE A 96 -8.32 -11.08 4.71
N SER A 97 -9.58 -11.14 5.14
CA SER A 97 -9.92 -10.92 6.55
C SER A 97 -9.88 -12.27 7.27
N ARG A 98 -9.20 -12.32 8.43
CA ARG A 98 -9.38 -13.44 9.37
C ARG A 98 -10.65 -13.18 10.16
N GLU A 99 -11.60 -14.10 10.08
CA GLU A 99 -12.66 -14.18 11.07
C GLU A 99 -12.06 -14.72 12.39
N ARG A 100 -12.25 -14.01 13.50
CA ARG A 100 -11.98 -14.57 14.82
C ARG A 100 -13.13 -15.52 15.14
N VAL A 101 -12.88 -16.83 15.10
CA VAL A 101 -13.81 -17.79 15.69
C VAL A 101 -13.75 -17.60 17.20
N VAL A 102 -14.78 -16.98 17.77
CA VAL A 102 -15.00 -16.96 19.22
C VAL A 102 -15.64 -18.30 19.57
N ASN A 103 -14.86 -19.21 20.16
CA ASN A 103 -15.42 -20.43 20.74
C ASN A 103 -16.10 -20.04 22.06
N ASN A 104 -17.42 -20.24 22.13
CA ASN A 104 -18.20 -20.21 23.38
C ASN A 104 -17.97 -21.49 24.18
#